data_AF-A0A7Y2T759-F1
#
_entry.id   AF-A0A7Y2T759-F1
#
_cell.length_a   1.000
_cell.length_b   1.000
_cell.length_c   1.000
_cell.angle_alpha   90.00
_cell.angle_beta   90.00
_cell.angle_gamma   90.00
#
_symmetry.space_group_name_H-M   'P 1'
#
loop_
_entity.id
_entity.type
_entity.pdbx_description
1 polymer ?
#
loop_
_entity_poly.entity_id
_entity_poly.type
_entity_poly.pdbx_seq_one_letter_code
_entity_poly.pdbx_strand_id
1 'polypeptide(L)'
;MFAIPAQAERYGGIDSGGGKSVVGTLINHGAIGEAVASSVVAIGTSTVSSGLIEVLYVGPAPYDADNDGLPDEWEKEHFGNIEADPQGDPDGDCNTNLMEFLAGTDPNDITSRFNPRGNHDGADYAFPVQTIVNRSYKVYVSKNLEDWYIQQTINGDGTQHIFSFDPSTLAAESPLYGSPKFFFRVEISIPAAP
;
A
#
# COMPACT_ATOMS: atom_id res chain seq x y z
N MET A 1 -18.70 -21.67 6.78
CA MET A 1 -17.37 -21.32 7.34
C MET A 1 -16.37 -21.58 6.23
N PHE A 2 -16.17 -20.59 5.36
CA PHE A 2 -15.32 -20.75 4.18
C PHE A 2 -13.89 -20.43 4.57
N ALA A 3 -13.04 -21.45 4.53
CA ALA A 3 -11.60 -21.33 4.60
C ALA A 3 -11.11 -20.71 3.28
N ILE A 4 -10.39 -19.60 3.36
CA ILE A 4 -9.63 -19.07 2.23
C ILE A 4 -8.40 -19.97 2.07
N PRO A 5 -8.19 -20.64 0.93
CA PRO A 5 -7.07 -21.54 0.76
C PRO A 5 -5.75 -20.77 0.70
N ALA A 6 -4.76 -21.33 1.40
CA ALA A 6 -3.38 -20.88 1.41
C ALA A 6 -2.70 -21.14 0.05
N GLN A 7 -2.73 -20.17 -0.85
CA GLN A 7 -1.84 -20.04 -2.00
C GLN A 7 -1.61 -18.55 -2.31
N ALA A 8 -1.03 -17.83 -1.35
CA ALA A 8 -0.44 -16.51 -1.59
C ALA A 8 1.03 -16.57 -1.11
N GLU A 9 1.82 -17.41 -1.74
CA GLU A 9 3.28 -17.37 -1.63
C GLU A 9 3.88 -17.55 -3.02
N ARG A 10 4.11 -16.44 -3.72
CA ARG A 10 5.09 -16.34 -4.82
C ARG A 10 5.66 -14.91 -4.89
N TYR A 11 6.81 -14.74 -4.23
CA TYR A 11 7.98 -13.93 -4.60
C TYR A 11 7.83 -12.40 -4.78
N GLY A 12 8.31 -11.66 -3.77
CA GLY A 12 9.49 -10.79 -3.92
C GLY A 12 9.35 -9.37 -4.45
N GLY A 13 8.32 -8.61 -4.11
CA GLY A 13 8.37 -7.13 -4.24
C GLY A 13 9.10 -6.50 -3.05
N ILE A 14 9.29 -5.18 -3.03
CA ILE A 14 9.63 -4.36 -1.83
C ILE A 14 8.49 -4.40 -0.76
N ASP A 15 7.77 -5.52 -0.70
CA ASP A 15 6.77 -5.97 0.27
C ASP A 15 7.41 -6.28 1.65
N SER A 16 8.37 -5.45 2.06
CA SER A 16 8.89 -5.39 3.43
C SER A 16 8.38 -4.11 4.11
N GLY A 17 7.15 -3.71 3.77
CA GLY A 17 6.51 -2.46 4.15
C GLY A 17 5.97 -2.38 5.56
N GLY A 18 5.84 -3.50 6.27
CA GLY A 18 5.86 -3.51 7.73
C GLY A 18 5.22 -4.71 8.39
N GLY A 19 5.89 -5.25 9.39
CA GLY A 19 5.48 -6.50 9.99
C GLY A 19 6.18 -6.79 11.30
N LYS A 20 5.48 -7.59 12.11
CA LYS A 20 6.00 -8.17 13.33
C LYS A 20 6.79 -9.43 12.97
N SER A 21 8.11 -9.39 13.16
CA SER A 21 8.98 -10.55 13.08
C SER A 21 9.45 -10.95 14.48
N VAL A 22 9.57 -12.25 14.72
CA VAL A 22 9.98 -12.78 16.03
C VAL A 22 11.25 -13.61 15.86
N VAL A 23 12.29 -13.28 16.64
CA VAL A 23 13.53 -14.06 16.72
C VAL A 23 13.81 -14.38 18.19
N GLY A 24 13.50 -15.60 18.61
CA GLY A 24 13.59 -16.00 20.02
C GLY A 24 12.56 -15.24 20.87
N THR A 25 13.02 -14.51 21.90
CA THR A 25 12.17 -13.63 22.72
C THR A 25 12.05 -12.20 22.18
N LEU A 26 12.76 -11.88 21.09
CA LEU A 26 12.76 -10.55 20.50
C LEU A 26 11.65 -10.44 19.46
N ILE A 27 10.90 -9.34 19.54
CA ILE A 27 9.84 -8.98 18.61
C ILE A 27 10.27 -7.68 17.92
N ASN A 28 10.40 -7.72 16.60
CA ASN A 28 10.74 -6.56 15.77
C ASN A 28 9.51 -6.14 14.96
N HIS A 29 9.17 -4.85 15.00
CA HIS A 29 8.10 -4.23 14.24
C HIS A 29 8.74 -3.33 13.19
N GLY A 30 8.93 -3.83 11.97
CA GLY A 30 9.50 -3.05 10.85
C GLY A 30 8.42 -2.37 10.03
N ALA A 31 8.78 -1.34 9.26
CA ALA A 31 8.02 -0.83 8.12
C ALA A 31 8.94 -0.06 7.15
N ILE A 32 8.62 -0.09 5.86
CA ILE A 32 9.35 0.62 4.78
C ILE A 32 8.37 1.61 4.14
N GLY A 33 8.71 2.91 4.13
CA GLY A 33 7.87 3.97 3.56
C GLY A 33 8.29 5.40 3.97
N GLU A 34 7.78 6.42 3.28
CA GLU A 34 8.01 7.84 3.58
C GLU A 34 7.12 8.34 4.72
N ALA A 35 7.64 9.28 5.49
CA ALA A 35 7.38 9.38 6.90
C ALA A 35 6.86 10.80 7.22
N VAL A 36 5.55 11.01 7.40
CA VAL A 36 4.99 12.36 7.69
C VAL A 36 4.82 12.59 9.20
N ALA A 37 5.29 13.74 9.70
CA ALA A 37 5.30 14.07 11.12
C ALA A 37 4.66 15.44 11.38
N SER A 38 3.96 15.58 12.51
CA SER A 38 3.37 16.85 12.97
C SER A 38 4.28 17.66 13.90
N SER A 39 5.43 17.13 14.39
CA SER A 39 6.51 17.89 15.07
C SER A 39 7.81 17.07 15.26
N VAL A 40 8.96 17.74 15.30
CA VAL A 40 10.32 17.14 15.36
C VAL A 40 10.84 17.07 16.81
N VAL A 41 11.36 15.91 17.24
CA VAL A 41 12.27 15.82 18.40
C VAL A 41 13.54 15.10 17.96
N ALA A 42 14.65 15.83 17.87
CA ALA A 42 15.93 15.31 17.39
C ALA A 42 16.87 15.00 18.56
N ILE A 43 17.33 13.74 18.65
CA ILE A 43 18.60 13.37 19.31
C ILE A 43 19.23 12.23 18.49
N GLY A 44 20.07 12.55 17.50
CA GLY A 44 20.93 11.60 16.77
C GLY A 44 20.20 10.52 15.92
N THR A 45 20.40 10.56 14.60
CA THR A 45 20.06 9.51 13.61
C THR A 45 18.82 8.65 13.90
N SER A 46 17.63 9.17 13.59
CA SER A 46 16.47 8.50 12.97
C SER A 46 15.23 9.38 13.15
N THR A 47 14.56 9.70 12.05
CA THR A 47 13.24 10.35 12.06
C THR A 47 12.18 9.27 12.34
N VAL A 48 11.51 9.35 13.50
CA VAL A 48 10.34 8.52 13.81
C VAL A 48 9.09 9.28 13.35
N SER A 49 8.45 8.81 12.30
CA SER A 49 7.20 9.40 11.80
C SER A 49 5.98 8.63 12.30
N SER A 50 4.88 9.35 12.49
CA SER A 50 3.62 8.78 12.93
C SER A 50 2.80 8.39 11.71
N GLY A 51 2.42 7.12 11.58
CA GLY A 51 1.63 6.65 10.43
C GLY A 51 2.51 6.22 9.27
N LEU A 52 2.80 4.92 9.18
CA LEU A 52 3.32 4.31 7.97
C LEU A 52 2.13 3.92 7.10
N ILE A 53 2.17 4.23 5.81
CA ILE A 53 1.18 3.76 4.84
C ILE A 53 1.85 2.69 3.98
N GLU A 54 1.43 1.46 4.17
CA GLU A 54 1.78 0.33 3.31
C GLU A 54 0.78 0.25 2.14
N VAL A 55 1.26 0.03 0.92
CA VAL A 55 0.37 -0.18 -0.23
C VAL A 55 0.48 -1.63 -0.68
N LEU A 56 -0.67 -2.30 -0.75
CA LEU A 56 -0.82 -3.67 -1.20
C LEU A 56 -1.55 -3.67 -2.53
N TYR A 57 -1.04 -4.43 -3.49
CA TYR A 57 -1.62 -4.52 -4.83
C TYR A 57 -2.09 -5.94 -5.10
N VAL A 58 -3.35 -6.12 -5.52
CA VAL A 58 -3.97 -7.43 -5.76
C VAL A 58 -4.91 -7.38 -6.96
N GLY A 59 -4.55 -7.93 -8.11
CA GLY A 59 -5.49 -7.96 -9.22
C GLY A 59 -5.24 -9.10 -10.19
N PRO A 60 -6.30 -9.63 -10.82
CA PRO A 60 -6.16 -10.42 -12.03
C PRO A 60 -5.84 -9.50 -13.22
N ALA A 61 -4.90 -9.88 -14.07
CA ALA A 61 -4.69 -9.25 -15.36
C ALA A 61 -5.72 -9.77 -16.40
N PRO A 62 -6.55 -8.91 -17.00
CA PRO A 62 -7.35 -9.30 -18.15
C PRO A 62 -6.44 -9.47 -19.38
N TYR A 63 -6.56 -10.58 -20.11
CA TYR A 63 -5.81 -10.85 -21.33
C TYR A 63 -4.29 -10.68 -21.15
N ASP A 64 -3.67 -11.72 -20.60
CA ASP A 64 -2.24 -11.81 -20.28
C ASP A 64 -1.68 -13.05 -21.00
N ALA A 65 -1.00 -12.83 -22.13
CA ALA A 65 -0.59 -13.90 -23.05
C ALA A 65 0.67 -14.64 -22.58
N ASP A 66 1.60 -13.94 -21.94
CA ASP A 66 2.84 -14.50 -21.40
C ASP A 66 2.71 -14.93 -19.92
N ASN A 67 1.55 -14.63 -19.30
CA ASN A 67 1.11 -15.06 -17.97
C ASN A 67 2.00 -14.54 -16.84
N ASP A 68 2.43 -13.30 -16.95
CA ASP A 68 3.33 -12.66 -15.98
C ASP A 68 2.58 -11.78 -14.95
N GLY A 69 1.28 -11.54 -15.17
CA GLY A 69 0.43 -10.72 -14.32
C GLY A 69 0.21 -9.29 -14.81
N LEU A 70 0.74 -8.91 -15.96
CA LEU A 70 0.44 -7.65 -16.66
C LEU A 70 -0.54 -7.89 -17.83
N PRO A 71 -1.42 -6.94 -18.14
CA PRO A 71 -2.25 -7.04 -19.34
C PRO A 71 -1.49 -6.72 -20.61
N ASP A 72 -1.68 -7.54 -21.64
CA ASP A 72 -1.13 -7.35 -22.99
C ASP A 72 -1.31 -5.92 -23.53
N GLU A 73 -2.49 -5.33 -23.30
CA GLU A 73 -2.82 -4.00 -23.81
C GLU A 73 -2.03 -2.91 -23.07
N TRP A 74 -1.87 -3.06 -21.76
CA TRP A 74 -1.10 -2.14 -20.94
C TRP A 74 0.38 -2.19 -21.32
N GLU A 75 0.93 -3.39 -21.49
CA GLU A 75 2.32 -3.54 -21.92
C GLU A 75 2.55 -2.95 -23.32
N LYS A 76 1.64 -3.18 -24.27
CA LYS A 76 1.74 -2.58 -25.62
C LYS A 76 1.65 -1.07 -25.58
N GLU A 77 0.84 -0.52 -24.69
CA GLU A 77 0.68 0.93 -24.52
C GLU A 77 1.96 1.59 -23.98
N HIS A 78 2.58 1.00 -22.97
CA HIS A 78 3.73 1.60 -22.27
C HIS A 78 5.11 1.17 -22.81
N PHE A 79 5.23 -0.04 -23.37
CA PHE A 79 6.50 -0.64 -23.81
C PHE A 79 6.54 -1.01 -25.29
N GLY A 80 5.37 -1.06 -25.96
CA GLY A 80 5.27 -1.41 -27.38
C GLY A 80 5.40 -2.91 -27.69
N ASN A 81 5.42 -3.77 -26.67
CA ASN A 81 5.47 -5.23 -26.76
C ASN A 81 4.70 -5.87 -25.58
N ILE A 82 4.85 -7.18 -25.37
CA ILE A 82 4.26 -7.96 -24.26
C ILE A 82 5.34 -8.70 -23.47
N GLU A 83 6.50 -8.06 -23.31
CA GLU A 83 7.67 -8.65 -22.64
C GLU A 83 8.12 -7.76 -21.46
N ALA A 84 7.21 -6.94 -20.91
CA ALA A 84 7.55 -6.02 -19.84
C ALA A 84 7.67 -6.79 -18.52
N ASP A 85 8.83 -6.74 -17.86
CA ASP A 85 9.00 -7.43 -16.57
C ASP A 85 8.05 -6.84 -15.50
N PRO A 86 7.15 -7.62 -14.87
CA PRO A 86 6.25 -7.13 -13.82
C PRO A 86 6.97 -6.57 -12.59
N GLN A 87 8.21 -7.02 -12.37
CA GLN A 87 9.10 -6.55 -11.30
C GLN A 87 10.07 -5.45 -11.76
N GLY A 88 10.03 -5.09 -13.04
CA GLY A 88 10.82 -4.00 -13.59
C GLY A 88 10.40 -2.64 -13.01
N ASP A 89 11.37 -1.73 -12.93
CA ASP A 89 11.22 -0.33 -12.54
C ASP A 89 12.01 0.51 -13.57
N PRO A 90 11.42 0.77 -14.75
CA PRO A 90 12.12 1.38 -15.88
C PRO A 90 12.51 2.85 -15.63
N ASP A 91 11.73 3.56 -14.82
CA ASP A 91 11.91 5.00 -14.55
C ASP A 91 12.64 5.30 -13.23
N GLY A 92 12.81 4.29 -12.37
CA GLY A 92 13.60 4.34 -11.14
C GLY A 92 12.86 4.96 -9.95
N ASP A 93 11.52 4.93 -9.94
CA ASP A 93 10.70 5.54 -8.89
C ASP A 93 10.42 4.62 -7.69
N CYS A 94 10.91 3.37 -7.76
CA CYS A 94 10.74 2.27 -6.80
C CYS A 94 9.34 1.62 -6.76
N ASN A 95 8.46 1.91 -7.71
CA ASN A 95 7.29 1.10 -8.01
C ASN A 95 7.63 0.13 -9.15
N THR A 96 7.10 -1.08 -9.08
CA THR A 96 7.27 -2.01 -10.19
C THR A 96 6.15 -1.83 -11.22
N ASN A 97 6.39 -2.26 -12.46
CA ASN A 97 5.38 -2.28 -13.53
C ASN A 97 4.03 -2.85 -13.07
N LEU A 98 4.02 -3.93 -12.27
CA LEU A 98 2.79 -4.49 -11.71
C LEU A 98 2.09 -3.56 -10.71
N MET A 99 2.85 -2.89 -9.85
CA MET A 99 2.31 -1.90 -8.90
C MET A 99 1.71 -0.73 -9.65
N GLU A 100 2.39 -0.26 -10.69
CA GLU A 100 1.96 0.87 -11.51
C GLU A 100 0.75 0.53 -12.37
N PHE A 101 0.73 -0.65 -12.99
CA PHE A 101 -0.47 -1.20 -13.59
C PHE A 101 -1.59 -1.24 -12.58
N LEU A 102 -1.35 -1.67 -11.34
CA LEU A 102 -2.39 -1.77 -10.31
C LEU A 102 -2.82 -0.41 -9.73
N ALA A 103 -1.96 0.60 -9.79
CA ALA A 103 -2.24 1.98 -9.39
C ALA A 103 -2.84 2.84 -10.51
N GLY A 104 -2.66 2.45 -11.77
CA GLY A 104 -2.92 3.29 -12.95
C GLY A 104 -1.94 4.45 -13.09
N THR A 105 -0.66 4.22 -12.80
CA THR A 105 0.44 5.17 -13.05
C THR A 105 1.20 4.82 -14.32
N ASP A 106 2.20 5.63 -14.69
CA ASP A 106 2.93 5.49 -15.94
C ASP A 106 4.36 5.00 -15.66
N PRO A 107 4.73 3.77 -16.08
CA PRO A 107 6.01 3.14 -15.77
C PRO A 107 7.23 3.72 -16.46
N ASN A 108 7.03 4.80 -17.23
CA ASN A 108 8.09 5.54 -17.89
C ASN A 108 8.21 6.98 -17.35
N ASP A 109 7.48 7.35 -16.30
CA ASP A 109 7.50 8.68 -15.70
C ASP A 109 7.64 8.60 -14.17
N ILE A 110 8.86 8.87 -13.69
CA ILE A 110 9.24 8.89 -12.27
C ILE A 110 8.36 9.79 -11.37
N THR A 111 7.60 10.71 -11.97
CA THR A 111 6.67 11.60 -11.26
C THR A 111 5.25 11.04 -11.16
N SER A 112 4.90 10.07 -12.01
CA SER A 112 3.63 9.35 -12.04
C SER A 112 3.73 8.14 -11.10
N ARG A 113 3.43 8.34 -9.81
CA ARG A 113 3.61 7.28 -8.82
C ARG A 113 2.55 7.22 -7.75
N PHE A 114 2.25 6.02 -7.28
CA PHE A 114 1.28 5.83 -6.22
C PHE A 114 1.93 5.91 -4.85
N ASN A 115 2.03 7.14 -4.33
CA ASN A 115 2.60 7.43 -3.02
C ASN A 115 1.65 8.32 -2.20
N PRO A 116 0.51 7.78 -1.71
CA PRO A 116 -0.39 8.53 -0.85
C PRO A 116 0.34 8.92 0.45
N ARG A 117 0.34 10.22 0.77
CA ARG A 117 1.02 10.74 1.96
C ARG A 117 0.00 11.10 3.04
N GLY A 118 0.17 10.46 4.21
CA GLY A 118 -0.55 10.77 5.44
C GLY A 118 -0.28 12.17 5.93
N ASN A 119 -1.31 12.87 6.38
CA ASN A 119 -1.21 14.02 7.24
C ASN A 119 -1.95 13.73 8.55
N HIS A 120 -1.47 14.32 9.64
CA HIS A 120 -2.13 14.24 10.94
C HIS A 120 -2.24 15.65 11.51
N ASP A 121 -3.47 16.14 11.67
CA ASP A 121 -3.76 17.51 12.10
C ASP A 121 -3.83 17.68 13.63
N GLY A 122 -3.52 16.60 14.37
CA GLY A 122 -3.57 16.56 15.83
C GLY A 122 -4.85 15.92 16.39
N ALA A 123 -5.87 15.70 15.56
CA ALA A 123 -7.08 14.95 15.91
C ALA A 123 -7.27 13.75 14.98
N ASP A 124 -7.26 13.98 13.67
CA ASP A 124 -7.57 12.97 12.66
C ASP A 124 -6.35 12.68 11.77
N TYR A 125 -6.25 11.43 11.33
CA TYR A 125 -5.33 11.05 10.26
C TYR A 125 -6.07 11.15 8.93
N ALA A 126 -5.46 11.78 7.94
CA ALA A 126 -6.02 11.85 6.60
C ALA A 126 -4.96 11.65 5.52
N PHE A 127 -5.32 11.00 4.42
CA PHE A 127 -4.46 10.96 3.22
C PHE A 127 -5.29 10.99 1.93
N PRO A 128 -4.81 11.70 0.90
CA PRO A 128 -5.41 11.68 -0.41
C PRO A 128 -5.03 10.39 -1.16
N VAL A 129 -6.01 9.76 -1.79
CA VAL A 129 -5.84 8.64 -2.71
C VAL A 129 -6.44 9.03 -4.05
N GLN A 130 -5.61 9.13 -5.08
CA GLN A 130 -6.11 9.23 -6.45
C GLN A 130 -6.67 7.86 -6.83
N THR A 131 -7.96 7.79 -7.16
CA THR A 131 -8.58 6.53 -7.54
C THR A 131 -8.69 6.37 -9.05
N ILE A 132 -8.75 5.12 -9.49
CA ILE A 132 -8.93 4.70 -10.87
C ILE A 132 -10.22 3.91 -10.98
N VAL A 133 -11.00 4.19 -12.02
CA VAL A 133 -12.24 3.45 -12.33
C VAL A 133 -11.96 1.94 -12.41
N ASN A 134 -12.91 1.12 -11.98
CA ASN A 134 -12.79 -0.35 -11.93
C ASN A 134 -11.67 -0.87 -11.02
N ARG A 135 -11.28 -0.09 -10.00
CA ARG A 135 -10.47 -0.57 -8.88
C ARG A 135 -11.22 -0.38 -7.58
N SER A 136 -10.98 -1.24 -6.61
CA SER A 136 -11.48 -1.13 -5.24
C SER A 136 -10.31 -0.92 -4.29
N TYR A 137 -10.45 0.06 -3.41
CA TYR A 137 -9.45 0.44 -2.43
C TYR A 137 -9.99 0.10 -1.05
N LYS A 138 -9.27 -0.71 -0.28
CA LYS A 138 -9.58 -0.92 1.14
C LYS A 138 -8.49 -0.28 1.97
N VAL A 139 -8.90 0.60 2.88
CA VAL A 139 -7.99 1.20 3.84
C VAL A 139 -8.11 0.47 5.17
N TYR A 140 -7.00 -0.09 5.61
CA TYR A 140 -6.86 -0.76 6.89
C TYR A 140 -6.09 0.12 7.86
N VAL A 141 -6.42 -0.03 9.14
CA VAL A 141 -5.66 0.54 10.25
C VAL A 141 -5.27 -0.56 11.20
N SER A 142 -4.04 -0.50 11.70
CA SER A 142 -3.53 -1.34 12.77
C SER A 142 -2.89 -0.49 13.86
N LYS A 143 -2.93 -0.97 15.10
CA LYS A 143 -2.15 -0.41 16.21
C LYS A 143 -0.88 -1.21 16.52
N ASN A 144 -0.77 -2.43 15.99
CA ASN A 144 0.25 -3.40 16.38
C ASN A 144 0.94 -4.12 15.22
N LEU A 145 0.62 -3.76 13.97
CA LEU A 145 1.09 -4.40 12.71
C LEU A 145 0.69 -5.88 12.56
N GLU A 146 -0.20 -6.37 13.42
CA GLU A 146 -0.68 -7.77 13.43
C GLU A 146 -2.18 -7.80 13.13
N ASP A 147 -2.95 -7.06 13.92
CA ASP A 147 -4.40 -6.92 13.74
C ASP A 147 -4.71 -5.73 12.83
N TRP A 148 -5.27 -6.01 11.67
CA TRP A 148 -5.64 -5.01 10.66
C TRP A 148 -7.16 -4.91 10.53
N TYR A 149 -7.69 -3.69 10.69
CA TYR A 149 -9.12 -3.41 10.65
C TYR A 149 -9.47 -2.54 9.46
N ILE A 150 -10.36 -3.01 8.59
CA ILE A 150 -10.89 -2.21 7.48
C ILE A 150 -11.65 -1.01 8.07
N GLN A 151 -11.24 0.19 7.69
CA GLN A 151 -11.90 1.43 8.07
C GLN A 151 -12.80 1.95 6.96
N GLN A 152 -12.33 1.87 5.71
CA GLN A 152 -13.07 2.36 4.55
C GLN A 152 -12.83 1.46 3.34
N THR A 153 -13.86 1.39 2.48
CA THR A 153 -13.78 0.80 1.15
C THR A 153 -14.23 1.87 0.16
N ILE A 154 -13.38 2.18 -0.81
CA ILE A 154 -13.61 3.18 -1.84
C ILE A 154 -13.65 2.45 -3.18
N ASN A 155 -14.73 2.64 -3.93
CA ASN A 155 -14.75 2.22 -5.33
C ASN A 155 -14.19 3.35 -6.16
N GLY A 156 -13.20 3.03 -6.98
CA GLY A 156 -12.55 4.04 -7.79
C GLY A 156 -13.47 4.59 -8.86
N ASP A 157 -13.46 5.90 -8.98
CA ASP A 157 -14.31 6.69 -9.88
C ASP A 157 -13.48 7.63 -10.77
N GLY A 158 -12.16 7.52 -10.72
CA GLY A 158 -11.24 8.38 -11.49
C GLY A 158 -10.91 9.69 -10.77
N THR A 159 -11.43 9.92 -9.56
CA THR A 159 -11.17 11.15 -8.79
C THR A 159 -10.37 10.88 -7.53
N GLN A 160 -9.83 11.95 -6.94
CA GLN A 160 -9.14 11.88 -5.66
C GLN A 160 -10.14 11.81 -4.50
N HIS A 161 -10.00 10.80 -3.66
CA HIS A 161 -10.73 10.65 -2.40
C HIS A 161 -9.82 10.96 -1.22
N ILE A 162 -10.36 11.56 -0.17
CA ILE A 162 -9.65 11.77 1.09
C ILE A 162 -10.12 10.71 2.07
N PHE A 163 -9.23 9.79 2.43
CA PHE A 163 -9.46 8.91 3.57
C PHE A 163 -9.22 9.71 4.85
N SER A 164 -10.12 9.58 5.82
CA SER A 164 -9.99 10.16 7.16
C SER A 164 -10.26 9.09 8.22
N PHE A 165 -9.47 9.10 9.29
CA PHE A 165 -9.56 8.17 10.40
C PHE A 165 -9.46 8.90 11.74
N ASP A 166 -10.49 8.71 12.56
CA ASP A 166 -10.54 9.15 13.96
C ASP A 166 -9.91 8.05 14.86
N PRO A 167 -8.74 8.33 15.48
CA PRO A 167 -8.05 7.43 16.41
C PRO A 167 -8.89 6.86 17.55
N SER A 168 -9.91 7.59 18.00
CA SER A 168 -10.75 7.23 19.14
C SER A 168 -11.67 6.04 18.86
N THR A 169 -11.91 5.74 17.57
CA THR A 169 -12.81 4.68 17.12
C THR A 169 -12.23 3.28 17.25
N LEU A 170 -10.91 3.15 17.39
CA LEU A 170 -10.22 1.87 17.49
C LEU A 170 -9.78 1.61 18.93
N ALA A 171 -10.35 0.60 19.59
CA ALA A 171 -10.11 0.31 21.01
C ALA A 171 -8.86 -0.54 21.30
N ALA A 172 -8.16 -1.06 20.29
CA ALA A 172 -7.02 -1.97 20.49
C ALA A 172 -5.85 -1.29 21.23
N GLU A 173 -5.02 -2.07 21.92
CA GLU A 173 -3.81 -1.56 22.60
C GLU A 173 -2.67 -1.35 21.60
N SER A 174 -1.86 -0.30 21.81
CA SER A 174 -0.63 -0.10 21.01
C SER A 174 0.55 -0.78 21.72
N PRO A 175 1.37 -1.57 21.02
CA PRO A 175 2.54 -2.23 21.61
C PRO A 175 3.72 -1.28 21.82
N LEU A 176 3.60 -0.02 21.37
CA LEU A 176 4.64 1.00 21.47
C LEU A 176 4.38 1.89 22.69
N TYR A 177 5.44 2.18 23.45
CA TYR A 177 5.38 3.05 24.62
C TYR A 177 5.18 4.52 24.19
N GLY A 178 4.17 5.20 24.75
CA GLY A 178 3.86 6.60 24.46
C GLY A 178 2.46 6.79 23.84
N SER A 179 2.26 7.89 23.11
CA SER A 179 1.01 8.14 22.39
C SER A 179 0.72 7.01 21.38
N PRO A 180 -0.54 6.56 21.23
CA PRO A 180 -0.89 5.46 20.35
C PRO A 180 -0.39 5.73 18.94
N LYS A 181 0.32 4.75 18.37
CA LYS A 181 0.77 4.77 16.99
C LYS A 181 -0.21 3.96 16.15
N PHE A 182 -0.49 4.50 14.97
CA PHE A 182 -1.34 3.87 13.97
C PHE A 182 -0.50 3.57 12.74
N PHE A 183 -0.79 2.43 12.14
CA PHE A 183 -0.23 1.97 10.88
C PHE A 183 -1.38 1.84 9.91
N PHE A 184 -1.15 2.26 8.68
CA PHE A 184 -2.15 2.30 7.63
C PHE A 184 -1.71 1.34 6.52
N ARG A 185 -2.68 0.69 5.90
CA ARG A 185 -2.47 -0.10 4.69
C ARG A 185 -3.55 0.24 3.68
N VAL A 186 -3.18 0.43 2.43
CA VAL A 186 -4.10 0.59 1.31
C VAL A 186 -3.98 -0.63 0.42
N GLU A 187 -5.01 -1.46 0.36
CA GLU A 187 -5.12 -2.53 -0.63
C GLU A 187 -5.83 -1.99 -1.86
N ILE A 188 -5.17 -2.05 -3.01
CA ILE A 188 -5.76 -1.77 -4.31
C ILE A 188 -6.06 -3.09 -4.98
N SER A 189 -7.29 -3.24 -5.45
CA SER A 189 -7.71 -4.45 -6.14
C SER A 189 -8.50 -4.19 -7.40
N ILE A 190 -8.32 -5.04 -8.41
CA ILE A 190 -9.18 -5.07 -9.58
C ILE A 190 -10.32 -6.06 -9.29
N PRO A 191 -11.59 -5.61 -9.23
CA PRO A 191 -12.72 -6.51 -9.06
C PRO A 191 -12.75 -7.52 -10.22
N ALA A 192 -13.07 -8.78 -9.91
CA ALA A 192 -13.34 -9.76 -10.96
C ALA A 192 -14.46 -9.24 -11.87
N ALA A 193 -14.32 -9.43 -13.18
CA ALA A 193 -15.38 -9.13 -14.12
C ALA A 193 -16.67 -9.91 -13.72
N PRO A 194 -17.85 -9.26 -13.77
CA PRO A 194 -19.12 -9.88 -13.39
C PRO A 194 -19.51 -11.07 -14.27
#